data_AF-A0A2N2Q2R3-F1
#
_entry.id   AF-A0A2N2Q2R3-F1
#
_cell.length_a   1.000
_cell.length_b   1.000
_cell.length_c   1.000
_cell.angle_alpha   90.00
_cell.angle_beta   90.00
_cell.angle_gamma   90.00
#
_symmetry.space_group_name_H-M   'P 1'
#
loop_
_entity.id
_entity.type
_entity.pdbx_description
1 polymer ?
#
loop_
_entity_poly.entity_id
_entity_poly.type
_entity_poly.pdbx_seq_one_letter_code
_entity_poly.pdbx_strand_id
1 'polypeptide(L)'
;MFDYPIFDMPLLGHRLLFAFDAILHVFISHGAAVGGSIILVLSQWLAIRNNDHKLDALSYKILFTFFVLATAIGALTGIGIWIHINIINPAAIGALLRVFFWKWFIEWVVFNIEMIFLLWWFLSWKSSPLGTPAKQKNFRLGITYAVASWFTMAIITAILGFMMTPGNWLKSYFPAEPDYVAALFNPSWIPSLGFRTFWSIAWASAMAMLLSWIFTRNDLELRQKAMRLYGMVLLVCIPLFVLFGAWYYDQFPQAAKDLFWMGAVTRRMAAHPEYATYLTVGLAGMVLMGALSLYARPKRAPLFLAVIMLVGSMGLIGEFERVREFVRKPYIIYDYMYANGVRVADVPYLNRDGYLKHAAFVPPEFREINDQNRIAAGKYLYQMQCRYCHTVNGINAIKDRVKGLSEDAIFARIGALNSPATPFMPPFTGTEEERRALAAYLAYLVQDKQQPLTEQSQNRGKE
;
A
#
# COMPACT_ATOMS: atom_id res chain seq x y z
N MET A 1 -7.67 24.26 5.12
CA MET A 1 -8.90 23.46 5.15
C MET A 1 -8.48 22.03 5.45
N PHE A 2 -8.92 21.48 6.58
CA PHE A 2 -8.60 20.10 6.99
C PHE A 2 -9.71 19.11 6.59
N ASP A 3 -10.82 19.61 6.06
CA ASP A 3 -11.97 18.82 5.65
C ASP A 3 -12.30 18.91 4.16
N TYR A 4 -13.03 17.89 3.71
CA TYR A 4 -13.37 17.62 2.31
C TYR A 4 -14.78 17.02 2.25
N PRO A 5 -15.42 16.98 1.05
CA PRO A 5 -16.71 16.33 0.88
C PRO A 5 -16.73 14.92 1.50
N ILE A 6 -17.81 14.60 2.19
CA ILE A 6 -17.93 13.34 2.91
C ILE A 6 -18.25 12.22 1.91
N PHE A 7 -17.27 11.37 1.65
CA PHE A 7 -17.45 10.08 1.02
C PHE A 7 -17.49 8.98 2.08
N ASP A 8 -18.45 8.06 1.97
CA ASP A 8 -18.60 6.93 2.89
C ASP A 8 -18.81 5.63 2.12
N MET A 9 -18.22 4.55 2.64
CA MET A 9 -18.29 3.19 2.09
C MET A 9 -18.78 2.24 3.18
N PRO A 10 -20.11 2.13 3.38
CA PRO A 10 -20.68 1.59 4.61
C PRO A 10 -20.39 0.11 4.86
N LEU A 11 -20.13 -0.68 3.80
CA LEU A 11 -19.86 -2.12 3.90
C LEU A 11 -18.36 -2.43 4.01
N LEU A 12 -17.57 -2.01 3.02
CA LEU A 12 -16.14 -2.36 2.94
C LEU A 12 -15.25 -1.43 3.78
N GLY A 13 -15.67 -0.16 3.94
CA GLY A 13 -14.86 0.90 4.52
C GLY A 13 -13.70 1.33 3.61
N HIS A 14 -13.13 2.48 3.93
CA HIS A 14 -12.05 3.08 3.14
C HIS A 14 -10.78 2.22 3.15
N ARG A 15 -10.43 1.66 4.31
CA ARG A 15 -9.20 0.89 4.49
C ARG A 15 -9.14 -0.36 3.62
N LEU A 16 -10.24 -1.13 3.53
CA LEU A 16 -10.24 -2.37 2.75
C LEU A 16 -10.21 -2.09 1.25
N LEU A 17 -10.96 -1.09 0.78
CA LEU A 17 -10.95 -0.68 -0.62
C LEU A 17 -9.53 -0.34 -1.06
N PHE A 18 -8.85 0.53 -0.30
CA PHE A 18 -7.47 0.90 -0.59
C PHE A 18 -6.51 -0.28 -0.47
N ALA A 19 -6.65 -1.12 0.55
CA ALA A 19 -5.77 -2.28 0.73
C ALA A 19 -5.89 -3.28 -0.43
N PHE A 20 -7.10 -3.56 -0.91
CA PHE A 20 -7.31 -4.45 -2.04
C PHE A 20 -6.63 -3.93 -3.32
N ASP A 21 -6.89 -2.67 -3.66
CA ASP A 21 -6.33 -2.03 -4.85
C ASP A 21 -4.80 -1.94 -4.78
N ALA A 22 -4.26 -1.51 -3.63
CA ALA A 22 -2.81 -1.41 -3.42
C ALA A 22 -2.11 -2.78 -3.50
N ILE A 23 -2.65 -3.82 -2.86
CA ILE A 23 -2.06 -5.18 -2.91
C ILE A 23 -2.09 -5.71 -4.34
N LEU A 24 -3.23 -5.58 -5.04
CA LEU A 24 -3.36 -6.05 -6.41
C LEU A 24 -2.41 -5.32 -7.36
N HIS A 25 -2.33 -3.99 -7.25
CA HIS A 25 -1.43 -3.18 -8.06
C HIS A 25 0.03 -3.55 -7.82
N VAL A 26 0.48 -3.59 -6.55
CA VAL A 26 1.87 -3.92 -6.18
C VAL A 26 2.25 -5.31 -6.66
N PHE A 27 1.33 -6.27 -6.53
CA PHE A 27 1.55 -7.64 -6.98
C PHE A 27 1.91 -7.71 -8.48
N ILE A 28 1.21 -6.93 -9.30
CA ILE A 28 1.42 -6.89 -10.74
C ILE A 28 2.58 -5.97 -11.12
N SER A 29 2.66 -4.77 -10.55
CA SER A 29 3.69 -3.79 -10.90
C SER A 29 5.09 -4.26 -10.52
N HIS A 30 5.27 -4.84 -9.34
CA HIS A 30 6.58 -5.35 -8.91
C HIS A 30 6.95 -6.63 -9.66
N GLY A 31 5.98 -7.51 -9.92
CA GLY A 31 6.25 -8.81 -10.57
C GLY A 31 6.37 -8.73 -12.07
N ALA A 32 5.32 -8.28 -12.75
CA ALA A 32 5.24 -8.32 -14.21
C ALA A 32 5.95 -7.13 -14.87
N ALA A 33 5.94 -5.94 -14.25
CA ALA A 33 6.58 -4.76 -14.82
C ALA A 33 8.04 -4.63 -14.36
N VAL A 34 8.28 -4.21 -13.10
CA VAL A 34 9.63 -3.86 -12.63
C VAL A 34 10.56 -5.08 -12.60
N GLY A 35 10.25 -6.10 -11.81
CA GLY A 35 11.07 -7.32 -11.76
C GLY A 35 11.05 -8.08 -13.08
N GLY A 36 9.89 -8.12 -13.74
CA GLY A 36 9.70 -8.83 -15.00
C GLY A 36 10.58 -8.31 -16.12
N SER A 37 10.71 -6.98 -16.22
CA SER A 37 11.61 -6.32 -17.18
C SER A 37 13.06 -6.79 -17.02
N ILE A 38 13.57 -6.79 -15.79
CA ILE A 38 14.96 -7.17 -15.47
C ILE A 38 15.19 -8.66 -15.77
N ILE A 39 14.28 -9.53 -15.34
CA ILE A 39 14.38 -10.97 -15.56
C ILE A 39 14.34 -11.33 -17.05
N LEU A 40 13.46 -10.68 -17.81
CA LEU A 40 13.35 -10.91 -19.25
C LEU A 40 14.56 -10.37 -20.02
N VAL A 41 15.12 -9.22 -19.62
CA VAL A 41 16.39 -8.70 -20.17
C VAL A 41 17.53 -9.69 -19.93
N LEU A 42 17.66 -10.24 -18.71
CA LEU A 42 18.67 -11.26 -18.39
C LEU A 42 18.47 -12.54 -19.22
N SER A 43 17.23 -13.00 -19.35
CA SER A 43 16.87 -14.17 -20.16
C SER A 43 17.19 -13.96 -21.64
N GLN A 44 16.88 -12.77 -22.17
CA GLN A 44 17.17 -12.39 -23.55
C GLN A 44 18.67 -12.28 -23.81
N TRP A 45 19.42 -11.67 -22.89
CA TRP A 45 20.88 -11.59 -22.96
C TRP A 45 21.50 -12.98 -23.05
N LEU A 46 21.04 -13.91 -22.21
CA LEU A 46 21.54 -15.29 -22.21
C LEU A 46 21.18 -16.03 -23.51
N ALA A 47 19.99 -15.77 -24.06
CA ALA A 47 19.57 -16.33 -25.34
C ALA A 47 20.42 -15.79 -26.50
N ILE A 48 20.70 -14.48 -26.53
CA ILE A 48 21.60 -13.86 -27.52
C ILE A 48 23.01 -14.43 -27.41
N ARG A 49 23.57 -14.46 -26.20
CA ARG A 49 24.94 -14.89 -25.95
C ARG A 49 25.18 -16.34 -26.40
N ASN A 50 24.20 -17.21 -26.18
CA ASN A 50 24.33 -18.63 -26.51
C ASN A 50 23.67 -19.01 -27.84
N ASN A 51 23.16 -18.03 -28.60
CA ASN A 51 22.32 -18.24 -29.78
C ASN A 51 21.19 -19.28 -29.56
N ASP A 52 20.54 -19.19 -28.40
CA ASP A 52 19.54 -20.16 -27.95
C ASP A 52 18.11 -19.75 -28.35
N HIS A 53 17.67 -20.28 -29.50
CA HIS A 53 16.33 -20.05 -30.03
C HIS A 53 15.20 -20.57 -29.14
N LYS A 54 15.43 -21.63 -28.37
CA LYS A 54 14.41 -22.19 -27.48
C LYS A 54 14.18 -21.29 -26.26
N LEU A 55 15.26 -20.78 -25.66
CA LEU A 55 15.18 -19.82 -24.56
C LEU A 55 14.59 -18.49 -25.02
N ASP A 56 14.92 -18.02 -26.23
CA ASP A 56 14.31 -16.81 -26.77
C ASP A 56 12.80 -16.94 -26.96
N ALA A 57 12.35 -18.06 -27.52
CA ALA A 57 10.93 -18.35 -27.69
C ALA A 57 10.19 -18.48 -26.34
N LEU A 58 10.82 -19.08 -25.34
CA LEU A 58 10.28 -19.12 -23.98
C LEU A 58 10.19 -17.72 -23.38
N SER A 59 11.24 -16.92 -23.50
CA SER A 59 11.30 -15.54 -23.00
C SER A 59 10.19 -14.70 -23.62
N TYR A 60 9.89 -14.88 -24.90
CA TYR A 60 8.77 -14.21 -25.56
C TYR A 60 7.40 -14.60 -24.99
N LYS A 61 7.16 -15.88 -24.66
CA LYS A 61 5.90 -16.32 -24.03
C LYS A 61 5.72 -15.74 -22.63
N ILE A 62 6.81 -15.65 -21.86
CA ILE A 62 6.81 -15.02 -20.54
C ILE A 62 6.57 -13.52 -20.69
N LEU A 63 7.27 -12.85 -21.63
CA LEU A 63 7.05 -11.45 -21.96
C LEU A 63 5.61 -11.17 -22.35
N PHE A 64 4.97 -12.01 -23.18
CA PHE A 64 3.56 -11.85 -23.51
C PHE A 64 2.67 -11.88 -22.26
N THR A 65 2.93 -12.81 -21.34
CA THR A 65 2.16 -12.91 -20.09
C THR A 65 2.35 -11.66 -19.24
N PHE A 66 3.60 -11.21 -19.05
CA PHE A 66 3.92 -10.01 -18.27
C PHE A 66 3.39 -8.74 -18.92
N PHE A 67 3.43 -8.65 -20.25
CA PHE A 67 2.82 -7.56 -21.02
C PHE A 67 1.33 -7.46 -20.73
N VAL A 68 0.58 -8.57 -20.80
CA VAL A 68 -0.86 -8.58 -20.49
C VAL A 68 -1.12 -8.20 -19.04
N LEU A 69 -0.39 -8.78 -18.09
CA LEU A 69 -0.55 -8.45 -16.67
C LEU A 69 -0.27 -6.97 -16.40
N ALA A 70 0.86 -6.44 -16.86
CA ALA A 70 1.27 -5.06 -16.63
C ALA A 70 0.30 -4.06 -17.30
N THR A 71 -0.11 -4.29 -18.54
CA THR A 71 -0.96 -3.34 -19.29
C THR A 71 -2.44 -3.46 -18.95
N ALA A 72 -2.99 -4.67 -18.81
CA ALA A 72 -4.42 -4.85 -18.58
C ALA A 72 -4.80 -4.74 -17.10
N ILE A 73 -3.93 -5.18 -16.18
CA ILE A 73 -4.22 -5.18 -14.73
C ILE A 73 -3.42 -4.08 -14.03
N GLY A 74 -2.10 -4.03 -14.28
CA GLY A 74 -1.20 -3.08 -13.63
C GLY A 74 -1.58 -1.63 -13.89
N ALA A 75 -1.73 -1.24 -15.16
CA ALA A 75 -2.08 0.14 -15.52
C ALA A 75 -3.47 0.56 -15.00
N LEU A 76 -4.48 -0.31 -15.12
CA LEU A 76 -5.84 -0.01 -14.63
C LEU A 76 -5.89 0.16 -13.11
N THR A 77 -5.22 -0.73 -12.37
CA THR A 77 -5.13 -0.63 -10.89
C THR A 77 -4.28 0.58 -10.46
N GLY A 78 -3.28 0.98 -11.24
CA GLY A 78 -2.51 2.20 -10.98
C GLY A 78 -3.38 3.46 -11.08
N ILE A 79 -4.23 3.55 -12.11
CA ILE A 79 -5.24 4.62 -12.24
C ILE A 79 -6.27 4.51 -11.10
N GLY A 80 -6.69 3.30 -10.75
CA GLY A 80 -7.57 3.03 -9.62
C GLY A 80 -7.04 3.62 -8.31
N ILE A 81 -5.75 3.41 -8.02
CA ILE A 81 -5.10 3.95 -6.82
C ILE A 81 -5.24 5.47 -6.78
N TRP A 82 -4.95 6.16 -7.89
CA TRP A 82 -5.07 7.61 -7.97
C TRP A 82 -6.49 8.11 -7.68
N ILE A 83 -7.51 7.44 -8.21
CA ILE A 83 -8.91 7.78 -7.94
C ILE A 83 -9.25 7.53 -6.47
N HIS A 84 -8.94 6.34 -5.96
CA HIS A 84 -9.29 5.94 -4.59
C HIS A 84 -8.61 6.81 -3.53
N ILE A 85 -7.30 7.10 -3.65
CA ILE A 85 -6.58 7.88 -2.63
C ILE A 85 -7.06 9.33 -2.55
N ASN A 86 -7.42 9.94 -3.69
CA ASN A 86 -7.96 11.30 -3.72
C ASN A 86 -9.34 11.39 -3.07
N ILE A 87 -10.14 10.33 -3.15
CA ILE A 87 -11.47 10.28 -2.53
C ILE A 87 -11.39 9.92 -1.04
N ILE A 88 -10.52 8.96 -0.69
CA ILE A 88 -10.44 8.40 0.67
C ILE A 88 -9.71 9.34 1.64
N ASN A 89 -8.60 9.95 1.22
CA ASN A 89 -7.81 10.85 2.07
C ASN A 89 -7.28 12.07 1.29
N PRO A 90 -8.18 12.95 0.83
CA PRO A 90 -7.80 14.14 0.07
C PRO A 90 -6.88 15.10 0.84
N ALA A 91 -6.96 15.16 2.17
CA ALA A 91 -6.09 15.99 2.99
C ALA A 91 -4.62 15.55 2.89
N ALA A 92 -4.35 14.25 3.01
CA ALA A 92 -3.01 13.70 2.87
C ALA A 92 -2.46 13.89 1.46
N ILE A 93 -3.28 13.64 0.43
CA ILE A 93 -2.86 13.81 -0.96
C ILE A 93 -2.61 15.27 -1.30
N GLY A 94 -3.46 16.19 -0.84
CA GLY A 94 -3.24 17.63 -0.98
C GLY A 94 -1.95 18.10 -0.32
N ALA A 95 -1.60 17.55 0.85
CA ALA A 95 -0.33 17.84 1.52
C ALA A 95 0.87 17.30 0.73
N LEU A 96 0.80 16.06 0.25
CA LEU A 96 1.87 15.45 -0.55
C LEU A 96 2.04 16.18 -1.89
N LEU A 97 0.97 16.60 -2.56
CA LEU A 97 1.04 17.35 -3.82
C LEU A 97 1.78 18.68 -3.66
N ARG A 98 1.64 19.37 -2.52
CA ARG A 98 2.39 20.61 -2.26
C ARG A 98 3.91 20.40 -2.22
N VAL A 99 4.37 19.18 -1.93
CA VAL A 99 5.80 18.83 -1.84
C VAL A 99 6.29 18.11 -3.10
N PHE A 100 5.46 17.22 -3.64
CA PHE A 100 5.85 16.23 -4.64
C PHE A 100 5.14 16.37 -5.99
N PHE A 101 4.36 17.44 -6.25
CA PHE A 101 3.65 17.63 -7.51
C PHE A 101 4.52 17.31 -8.74
N TRP A 102 5.67 17.97 -8.86
CA TRP A 102 6.58 17.76 -9.99
C TRP A 102 7.17 16.35 -10.04
N LYS A 103 7.35 15.68 -8.90
CA LYS A 103 7.94 14.35 -8.83
C LYS A 103 6.92 13.30 -9.26
N TRP A 104 5.67 13.42 -8.81
CA TRP A 104 4.57 12.62 -9.33
C TRP A 104 4.31 12.87 -10.81
N PHE A 105 4.38 14.13 -11.26
CA PHE A 105 4.24 14.45 -12.68
C PHE A 105 5.34 13.78 -13.52
N ILE A 106 6.60 13.85 -13.07
CA ILE A 106 7.72 13.14 -13.71
C ILE A 106 7.49 11.64 -13.69
N GLU A 107 7.08 11.05 -12.56
CA GLU A 107 6.76 9.62 -12.46
C GLU A 107 5.70 9.20 -13.48
N TRP A 108 4.63 9.99 -13.64
CA TRP A 108 3.60 9.75 -14.65
C TRP A 108 4.17 9.82 -16.08
N VAL A 109 5.04 10.79 -16.39
CA VAL A 109 5.71 10.86 -17.70
C VAL A 109 6.60 9.63 -17.93
N VAL A 110 7.39 9.24 -16.93
CA VAL A 110 8.26 8.05 -17.00
C VAL A 110 7.42 6.78 -17.18
N PHE A 111 6.29 6.65 -16.49
CA PHE A 111 5.36 5.53 -16.64
C PHE A 111 4.79 5.43 -18.06
N ASN A 112 4.40 6.55 -18.68
CA ASN A 112 3.91 6.54 -20.06
C ASN A 112 5.03 6.13 -21.04
N ILE A 113 6.24 6.65 -20.86
CA ILE A 113 7.43 6.27 -21.64
C ILE A 113 7.74 4.78 -21.48
N GLU A 114 7.68 4.28 -20.24
CA GLU A 114 7.84 2.87 -19.90
C GLU A 114 6.84 1.99 -20.67
N MET A 115 5.56 2.36 -20.70
CA MET A 115 4.53 1.61 -21.43
C MET A 115 4.78 1.60 -22.95
N ILE A 116 5.23 2.72 -23.52
CA ILE A 116 5.63 2.79 -24.94
C ILE A 116 6.79 1.84 -25.22
N PHE A 117 7.82 1.84 -24.38
CA PHE A 117 8.96 0.94 -24.54
C PHE A 117 8.57 -0.53 -24.38
N LEU A 118 7.71 -0.87 -23.41
CA LEU A 118 7.20 -2.23 -23.23
C LEU A 118 6.43 -2.69 -24.48
N LEU A 119 5.52 -1.87 -24.99
CA LEU A 119 4.75 -2.18 -26.20
C LEU A 119 5.67 -2.35 -27.41
N TRP A 120 6.60 -1.42 -27.62
CA TRP A 120 7.55 -1.49 -28.73
C TRP A 120 8.46 -2.73 -28.61
N TRP A 121 8.93 -3.05 -27.41
CA TRP A 121 9.76 -4.22 -27.16
C TRP A 121 9.03 -5.51 -27.49
N PHE A 122 7.78 -5.62 -27.03
CA PHE A 122 6.91 -6.75 -27.29
C PHE A 122 6.59 -6.91 -28.80
N LEU A 123 6.18 -5.84 -29.47
CA LEU A 123 5.79 -5.88 -30.88
C LEU A 123 6.98 -6.13 -31.82
N SER A 124 8.16 -5.63 -31.48
CA SER A 124 9.38 -5.80 -32.29
C SER A 124 10.11 -7.13 -32.05
N TRP A 125 9.70 -7.93 -31.05
CA TRP A 125 10.42 -9.15 -30.69
C TRP A 125 10.45 -10.17 -31.84
N LYS A 126 9.29 -10.46 -32.44
CA LYS A 126 9.17 -11.47 -33.52
C LYS A 126 9.86 -11.04 -34.81
N SER A 127 9.88 -9.75 -35.11
CA SER A 127 10.58 -9.18 -36.27
C SER A 127 12.09 -9.01 -36.05
N SER A 128 12.58 -9.34 -34.85
CA SER A 128 14.00 -9.25 -34.46
C SER A 128 14.56 -10.63 -34.12
N PRO A 129 14.79 -11.52 -35.11
CA PRO A 129 15.27 -12.88 -34.86
C PRO A 129 16.71 -12.89 -34.33
N LEU A 130 17.06 -13.92 -33.55
CA LEU A 130 18.43 -14.14 -33.06
C LEU A 130 19.47 -14.13 -34.19
N GLY A 131 20.69 -13.71 -33.88
CA GLY A 131 21.79 -13.59 -34.85
C GLY A 131 21.74 -12.32 -35.72
N THR A 132 20.70 -11.49 -35.61
CA THR A 132 20.57 -10.25 -36.40
C THR A 132 20.94 -8.99 -35.62
N PRO A 133 21.36 -7.90 -36.31
CA PRO A 133 21.50 -6.58 -35.69
C PRO A 133 20.19 -6.06 -35.08
N ALA A 134 19.04 -6.48 -35.62
CA ALA A 134 17.73 -6.12 -35.09
C ALA A 134 17.51 -6.67 -33.67
N LYS A 135 17.98 -7.89 -33.37
CA LYS A 135 17.89 -8.47 -32.02
C LYS A 135 18.64 -7.65 -30.99
N GLN A 136 19.80 -7.11 -31.34
CA GLN A 136 20.58 -6.25 -30.43
C GLN A 136 19.84 -4.93 -30.14
N LYS A 137 19.17 -4.35 -31.14
CA LYS A 137 18.30 -3.18 -30.96
C LYS A 137 17.11 -3.50 -30.05
N ASN A 138 16.44 -4.63 -30.29
CA ASN A 138 15.34 -5.10 -29.44
C ASN A 138 15.80 -5.37 -27.98
N PHE A 139 17.00 -5.91 -27.79
CA PHE A 139 17.58 -6.08 -26.44
C PHE A 139 17.87 -4.75 -25.74
N ARG A 140 18.45 -3.78 -26.44
CA ARG A 140 18.66 -2.42 -25.90
C ARG A 140 17.35 -1.76 -25.50
N LEU A 141 16.29 -1.96 -26.29
CA LEU A 141 14.96 -1.49 -25.97
C LEU A 141 14.42 -2.13 -24.68
N GLY A 142 14.65 -3.42 -24.47
CA GLY A 142 14.37 -4.11 -23.21
C GLY A 142 15.12 -3.51 -22.02
N ILE A 143 16.40 -3.19 -22.17
CA ILE A 143 17.19 -2.50 -21.12
C ILE A 143 16.58 -1.13 -20.82
N THR A 144 16.26 -0.34 -21.84
CA THR A 144 15.66 0.99 -21.65
C THR A 144 14.32 0.90 -20.93
N TYR A 145 13.48 -0.10 -21.28
CA TYR A 145 12.25 -0.40 -20.56
C TYR A 145 12.51 -0.74 -19.09
N ALA A 146 13.48 -1.62 -18.80
CA ALA A 146 13.80 -2.01 -17.43
C ALA A 146 14.30 -0.83 -16.58
N VAL A 147 15.11 0.05 -17.17
CA VAL A 147 15.58 1.28 -16.53
C VAL A 147 14.41 2.23 -16.26
N ALA A 148 13.53 2.47 -17.24
CA ALA A 148 12.35 3.32 -17.07
C ALA A 148 11.42 2.78 -15.98
N SER A 149 11.15 1.47 -15.98
CA SER A 149 10.31 0.81 -14.98
C SER A 149 10.89 0.91 -13.57
N TRP A 150 12.21 0.74 -13.44
CA TRP A 150 12.88 0.96 -12.17
C TRP A 150 12.83 2.42 -11.71
N PHE A 151 12.94 3.40 -12.62
CA PHE A 151 12.80 4.81 -12.28
C PHE A 151 11.38 5.17 -11.80
N THR A 152 10.33 4.63 -12.42
CA THR A 152 8.94 4.76 -11.93
C THR A 152 8.87 4.35 -10.45
N MET A 153 9.40 3.15 -10.14
CA MET A 153 9.46 2.66 -8.75
C MET A 153 10.35 3.54 -7.84
N ALA A 154 11.51 3.98 -8.32
CA ALA A 154 12.43 4.82 -7.54
C ALA A 154 11.78 6.14 -7.11
N ILE A 155 10.97 6.75 -7.97
CA ILE A 155 10.28 8.01 -7.64
C ILE A 155 9.12 7.77 -6.66
N ILE A 156 8.22 6.81 -6.93
CA ILE A 156 7.06 6.58 -6.07
C ILE A 156 7.47 6.12 -4.67
N THR A 157 8.55 5.35 -4.56
CA THR A 157 9.08 4.89 -3.27
C THR A 157 9.69 6.02 -2.43
N ALA A 158 10.19 7.09 -3.04
CA ALA A 158 10.63 8.28 -2.31
C ALA A 158 9.45 8.92 -1.57
N ILE A 159 8.30 9.05 -2.25
CA ILE A 159 7.07 9.62 -1.67
C ILE A 159 6.54 8.71 -0.55
N LEU A 160 6.55 7.39 -0.75
CA LEU A 160 6.13 6.44 0.29
C LEU A 160 7.08 6.44 1.49
N GLY A 161 8.39 6.52 1.26
CA GLY A 161 9.40 6.64 2.31
C GLY A 161 9.22 7.91 3.13
N PHE A 162 8.90 9.03 2.47
CA PHE A 162 8.62 10.31 3.12
C PHE A 162 7.44 10.23 4.08
N MET A 163 6.37 9.51 3.71
CA MET A 163 5.21 9.34 4.61
C MET A 163 5.58 8.59 5.91
N MET A 164 6.62 7.75 5.88
CA MET A 164 7.09 6.97 7.02
C MET A 164 8.14 7.72 7.85
N THR A 165 9.14 8.29 7.19
CA THR A 165 10.20 9.08 7.81
C THR A 165 10.32 10.41 7.08
N PRO A 166 9.45 11.39 7.38
CA PRO A 166 9.50 12.68 6.70
C PRO A 166 10.84 13.41 6.91
N GLY A 167 11.56 13.07 7.98
CA GLY A 167 12.83 13.69 8.34
C GLY A 167 12.64 15.17 8.68
N ASN A 168 13.69 15.95 8.46
CA ASN A 168 13.72 17.39 8.80
C ASN A 168 13.11 18.28 7.70
N TRP A 169 12.24 17.75 6.83
CA TRP A 169 11.66 18.53 5.74
C TRP A 169 10.88 19.76 6.24
N LEU A 170 10.21 19.65 7.39
CA LEU A 170 9.66 20.78 8.14
C LEU A 170 10.66 21.19 9.20
N LYS A 171 11.59 22.06 8.82
CA LYS A 171 12.40 22.78 9.78
C LYS A 171 11.46 23.55 10.73
N SER A 172 11.61 23.32 12.03
CA SER A 172 10.66 23.75 13.08
C SER A 172 10.63 25.26 13.36
N TYR A 173 11.39 26.06 12.62
CA TYR A 173 11.39 27.51 12.75
C TYR A 173 10.31 28.12 11.86
N PHE A 174 9.55 29.08 12.41
CA PHE A 174 8.56 29.83 11.65
C PHE A 174 9.22 31.08 11.01
N PRO A 175 8.96 31.38 9.72
CA PRO A 175 8.11 30.61 8.80
C PRO A 175 8.76 29.27 8.43
N ALA A 176 7.95 28.20 8.36
CA ALA A 176 8.44 26.88 8.03
C ALA A 176 9.11 26.92 6.65
N GLU A 177 10.38 26.54 6.58
CA GLU A 177 11.16 26.45 5.34
C GLU A 177 11.22 24.99 4.88
N PRO A 178 10.33 24.56 3.96
CA PRO A 178 10.33 23.19 3.49
C PRO A 178 11.58 22.87 2.68
N ASP A 179 12.35 21.87 3.12
CA ASP A 179 13.45 21.32 2.34
C ASP A 179 12.94 20.22 1.41
N TYR A 180 12.67 20.60 0.15
CA TYR A 180 12.16 19.70 -0.88
C TYR A 180 13.16 18.63 -1.32
N VAL A 181 14.47 18.84 -1.08
CA VAL A 181 15.50 17.83 -1.36
C VAL A 181 15.52 16.81 -0.24
N ALA A 182 15.50 17.25 1.02
CA ALA A 182 15.40 16.36 2.18
C ALA A 182 14.12 15.52 2.17
N ALA A 183 13.00 16.07 1.66
CA ALA A 183 11.77 15.31 1.48
C ALA A 183 11.94 14.11 0.52
N LEU A 184 12.72 14.30 -0.55
CA LEU A 184 13.01 13.24 -1.53
C LEU A 184 14.01 12.21 -0.98
N PHE A 185 15.12 12.68 -0.42
CA PHE A 185 16.17 11.85 0.17
C PHE A 185 15.90 11.57 1.65
N ASN A 186 14.68 11.15 1.94
CA ASN A 186 14.30 10.79 3.30
C ASN A 186 15.03 9.51 3.76
N PRO A 187 15.19 9.29 5.09
CA PRO A 187 15.96 8.16 5.62
C PRO A 187 15.51 6.79 5.09
N SER A 188 14.20 6.62 4.89
CA SER A 188 13.59 5.39 4.40
C SER A 188 13.77 5.13 2.90
N TRP A 189 14.11 6.14 2.09
CA TRP A 189 13.99 6.01 0.63
C TRP A 189 14.93 4.95 0.06
N ILE A 190 16.25 5.12 0.24
CA ILE A 190 17.25 4.17 -0.27
C ILE A 190 17.02 2.74 0.26
N PRO A 191 16.83 2.51 1.58
CA PRO A 191 16.59 1.17 2.06
C PRO A 191 15.30 0.55 1.51
N SER A 192 14.20 1.32 1.43
CA SER A 192 12.93 0.82 0.89
C SER A 192 13.00 0.56 -0.62
N LEU A 193 13.74 1.38 -1.38
CA LEU A 193 13.96 1.19 -2.81
C LEU A 193 14.77 -0.09 -3.07
N GLY A 194 15.85 -0.31 -2.33
CA GLY A 194 16.65 -1.53 -2.43
C GLY A 194 15.81 -2.77 -2.07
N PHE A 195 15.04 -2.70 -0.98
CA PHE A 195 14.13 -3.77 -0.58
C PHE A 195 13.15 -4.10 -1.71
N ARG A 196 12.44 -3.11 -2.24
CA ARG A 196 11.47 -3.30 -3.33
C ARG A 196 12.12 -3.74 -4.64
N THR A 197 13.35 -3.33 -4.93
CA THR A 197 14.10 -3.77 -6.13
C THR A 197 14.37 -5.26 -6.10
N PHE A 198 15.07 -5.75 -5.06
CA PHE A 198 15.42 -7.16 -4.97
C PHE A 198 14.19 -8.04 -4.75
N TRP A 199 13.20 -7.54 -4.02
CA TRP A 199 11.91 -8.18 -3.88
C TRP A 199 11.20 -8.36 -5.23
N SER A 200 11.10 -7.30 -6.03
CA SER A 200 10.47 -7.33 -7.36
C SER A 200 11.12 -8.36 -8.28
N ILE A 201 12.46 -8.39 -8.31
CA ILE A 201 13.23 -9.33 -9.12
C ILE A 201 13.01 -10.79 -8.64
N ALA A 202 13.03 -11.03 -7.32
CA ALA A 202 12.76 -12.35 -6.75
C ALA A 202 11.34 -12.82 -7.08
N TRP A 203 10.36 -11.93 -6.96
CA TRP A 203 8.97 -12.20 -7.27
C TRP A 203 8.76 -12.52 -8.76
N ALA A 204 9.33 -11.70 -9.65
CA ALA A 204 9.32 -11.94 -11.09
C ALA A 204 10.01 -13.27 -11.47
N SER A 205 11.09 -13.62 -10.78
CA SER A 205 11.76 -14.92 -10.94
C SER A 205 10.85 -16.07 -10.59
N ALA A 206 10.13 -15.98 -9.46
CA ALA A 206 9.16 -17.00 -9.04
C ALA A 206 8.03 -17.18 -10.07
N MET A 207 7.48 -16.07 -10.59
CA MET A 207 6.49 -16.10 -11.68
C MET A 207 7.08 -16.72 -12.95
N ALA A 208 8.29 -16.32 -13.36
CA ALA A 208 8.96 -16.84 -14.55
C ALA A 208 9.26 -18.33 -14.44
N MET A 209 9.60 -18.84 -13.25
CA MET A 209 9.73 -20.28 -12.98
C MET A 209 8.40 -21.00 -13.21
N LEU A 210 7.30 -20.52 -12.62
CA LEU A 210 5.98 -21.13 -12.82
C LEU A 210 5.57 -21.14 -14.30
N LEU A 211 5.71 -20.01 -14.99
CA LEU A 211 5.39 -19.89 -16.42
C LEU A 211 6.29 -20.78 -17.28
N SER A 212 7.58 -20.88 -16.92
CA SER A 212 8.50 -21.80 -17.58
C SER A 212 8.04 -23.24 -17.44
N TRP A 213 7.60 -23.65 -16.26
CA TRP A 213 7.03 -24.99 -16.06
C TRP A 213 5.83 -25.23 -16.98
N ILE A 214 4.92 -24.27 -17.08
CA ILE A 214 3.71 -24.34 -17.91
C ILE A 214 4.05 -24.40 -19.40
N PHE A 215 4.94 -23.54 -19.90
CA PHE A 215 5.25 -23.42 -21.32
C PHE A 215 6.24 -24.47 -21.84
N THR A 216 6.88 -25.23 -20.95
CA THR A 216 7.87 -26.27 -21.30
C THR A 216 7.43 -27.67 -20.87
N ARG A 217 6.11 -27.92 -20.76
CA ARG A 217 5.55 -29.23 -20.37
C ARG A 217 6.18 -30.42 -21.11
N ASN A 218 6.51 -30.22 -22.38
CA ASN A 218 7.08 -31.25 -23.26
C ASN A 218 8.59 -31.07 -23.55
N ASP A 219 9.26 -30.07 -23.00
CA ASP A 219 10.69 -29.82 -23.19
C ASP A 219 11.40 -29.74 -21.83
N LEU A 220 11.81 -30.90 -21.33
CA LEU A 220 12.43 -31.03 -20.02
C LEU A 220 13.80 -30.34 -19.93
N GLU A 221 14.55 -30.28 -21.03
CA GLU A 221 15.87 -29.65 -21.07
C GLU A 221 15.74 -28.12 -20.93
N LEU A 222 14.86 -27.52 -21.74
CA LEU A 222 14.56 -26.10 -21.66
C LEU A 222 14.00 -25.71 -20.29
N ARG A 223 13.14 -26.57 -19.71
CA ARG A 223 12.64 -26.38 -18.36
C ARG A 223 13.78 -26.29 -17.35
N GLN A 224 14.71 -27.24 -17.37
CA GLN A 224 15.83 -27.25 -16.42
C GLN A 224 16.70 -26.01 -16.55
N LYS A 225 16.97 -25.58 -17.78
CA LYS A 225 17.72 -24.36 -18.05
C LYS A 225 17.03 -23.14 -17.46
N ALA A 226 15.72 -22.99 -17.70
CA ALA A 226 14.92 -21.90 -17.17
C ALA A 226 14.85 -21.90 -15.63
N MET A 227 14.61 -23.07 -15.01
CA MET A 227 14.58 -23.21 -13.54
C MET A 227 15.92 -22.82 -12.90
N ARG A 228 17.04 -23.21 -13.50
CA ARG A 228 18.37 -22.84 -12.99
C ARG A 228 18.63 -21.35 -13.12
N LEU A 229 18.28 -20.75 -14.26
CA LEU A 229 18.44 -19.32 -14.49
C LEU A 229 17.65 -18.50 -13.47
N TYR A 230 16.33 -18.68 -13.44
CA TYR A 230 15.46 -17.87 -12.57
C TYR A 230 15.63 -18.23 -11.10
N GLY A 231 15.88 -19.51 -10.78
CA GLY A 231 16.18 -19.94 -9.42
C GLY A 231 17.48 -19.32 -8.88
N MET A 232 18.53 -19.23 -9.70
CA MET A 232 19.77 -18.55 -9.31
C MET A 232 19.53 -17.07 -9.01
N VAL A 233 18.82 -16.36 -9.90
CA VAL A 233 18.52 -14.93 -9.70
C VAL A 233 17.71 -14.73 -8.43
N LEU A 234 16.70 -15.57 -8.20
CA LEU A 234 15.90 -15.55 -6.98
C LEU A 234 16.79 -15.73 -5.75
N LEU A 235 17.64 -16.77 -5.72
CA LEU A 235 18.54 -17.06 -4.58
C LEU A 235 19.53 -15.94 -4.29
N VAL A 236 20.02 -15.23 -5.33
CA VAL A 236 20.89 -14.05 -5.16
C VAL A 236 20.11 -12.85 -4.60
N CYS A 237 18.86 -12.67 -5.02
CA CYS A 237 18.02 -11.57 -4.54
C CYS A 237 17.56 -11.77 -3.09
N ILE A 238 17.46 -13.02 -2.60
CA ILE A 238 17.05 -13.32 -1.21
C ILE A 238 17.87 -12.55 -0.17
N PRO A 239 19.20 -12.76 -0.05
CA PRO A 239 20.00 -12.09 0.97
C PRO A 239 20.00 -10.56 0.80
N LEU A 240 19.91 -10.06 -0.43
CA LEU A 240 19.87 -8.62 -0.71
C LEU A 240 18.55 -8.01 -0.25
N PHE A 241 17.40 -8.63 -0.54
CA PHE A 241 16.13 -8.10 -0.02
C PHE A 241 16.11 -8.14 1.51
N VAL A 242 16.67 -9.18 2.15
CA VAL A 242 16.73 -9.26 3.63
C VAL A 242 17.61 -8.15 4.19
N LEU A 243 18.78 -7.91 3.61
CA LEU A 243 19.70 -6.83 4.01
C LEU A 243 19.01 -5.46 3.94
N PHE A 244 18.41 -5.15 2.79
CA PHE A 244 17.72 -3.87 2.61
C PHE A 244 16.45 -3.77 3.46
N GLY A 245 15.76 -4.88 3.72
CA GLY A 245 14.61 -4.93 4.62
C GLY A 245 14.99 -4.65 6.08
N ALA A 246 16.11 -5.20 6.55
CA ALA A 246 16.65 -4.90 7.87
C ALA A 246 17.09 -3.43 7.98
N TRP A 247 17.78 -2.91 6.96
CA TRP A 247 18.12 -1.49 6.90
C TRP A 247 16.87 -0.60 6.88
N TYR A 248 15.82 -0.99 6.16
CA TYR A 248 14.56 -0.26 6.11
C TYR A 248 13.86 -0.22 7.46
N TYR A 249 13.76 -1.37 8.12
CA TYR A 249 13.21 -1.47 9.47
C TYR A 249 13.96 -0.58 10.47
N ASP A 250 15.29 -0.49 10.35
CA ASP A 250 16.10 0.33 11.25
C ASP A 250 15.73 1.82 11.19
N GLN A 251 15.31 2.31 10.03
CA GLN A 251 14.88 3.71 9.86
C GLN A 251 13.54 4.04 10.52
N PHE A 252 12.77 3.03 10.95
CA PHE A 252 11.47 3.29 11.56
C PHE A 252 11.61 3.97 12.93
N PRO A 253 10.81 5.02 13.22
CA PRO A 253 10.68 5.54 14.57
C PRO A 253 10.28 4.44 15.55
N GLN A 254 10.71 4.55 16.82
CA GLN A 254 10.48 3.48 17.80
C GLN A 254 8.98 3.14 17.96
N ALA A 255 8.10 4.14 18.03
CA ALA A 255 6.66 3.90 18.14
C ALA A 255 6.10 3.12 16.93
N ALA A 256 6.68 3.27 15.73
CA ALA A 256 6.32 2.47 14.57
C ALA A 256 6.85 1.03 14.65
N LYS A 257 8.06 0.84 15.21
CA LYS A 257 8.62 -0.50 15.48
C LYS A 257 7.75 -1.28 16.47
N ASP A 258 7.19 -0.60 17.47
CA ASP A 258 6.29 -1.21 18.47
C ASP A 258 4.97 -1.70 17.84
N LEU A 259 4.56 -1.09 16.72
CA LEU A 259 3.37 -1.50 15.96
C LEU A 259 3.64 -2.62 14.94
N PHE A 260 4.90 -2.97 14.69
CA PHE A 260 5.30 -3.85 13.59
C PHE A 260 4.59 -5.21 13.64
N TRP A 261 4.66 -5.89 14.78
CA TRP A 261 4.04 -7.21 14.96
C TRP A 261 2.52 -7.15 14.92
N MET A 262 1.92 -6.09 15.46
CA MET A 262 0.47 -5.87 15.35
C MET A 262 0.02 -5.64 13.91
N GLY A 263 0.88 -5.08 13.07
CA GLY A 263 0.65 -4.90 11.64
C GLY A 263 0.71 -6.21 10.86
N ALA A 264 1.63 -7.11 11.23
CA ALA A 264 1.86 -8.39 10.55
C ALA A 264 0.69 -9.36 10.71
N VAL A 265 0.00 -9.35 11.85
CA VAL A 265 -1.13 -10.24 12.12
C VAL A 265 -2.45 -9.49 12.36
N THR A 266 -3.54 -10.24 12.57
CA THR A 266 -4.82 -9.64 12.98
C THR A 266 -4.75 -9.23 14.45
N ARG A 267 -5.54 -8.22 14.88
CA ARG A 267 -5.57 -7.78 16.29
C ARG A 267 -5.87 -8.93 17.27
N ARG A 268 -6.70 -9.89 16.86
CA ARG A 268 -7.01 -11.09 17.67
C ARG A 268 -5.78 -11.96 17.92
N MET A 269 -4.86 -11.99 16.96
CA MET A 269 -3.60 -12.73 17.02
C MET A 269 -2.45 -11.86 17.55
N ALA A 270 -2.60 -10.54 17.59
CA ALA A 270 -1.58 -9.61 18.07
C ALA A 270 -1.28 -9.74 19.58
N ALA A 271 -2.14 -10.41 20.35
CA ALA A 271 -1.84 -10.83 21.72
C ALA A 271 -0.71 -11.88 21.79
N HIS A 272 -0.37 -12.50 20.65
CA HIS A 272 0.65 -13.51 20.47
C HIS A 272 1.60 -13.09 19.34
N PRO A 273 2.55 -12.16 19.61
CA PRO A 273 3.50 -11.66 18.61
C PRO A 273 4.27 -12.78 17.88
N GLU A 274 4.49 -13.92 18.55
CA GLU A 274 5.12 -15.12 18.00
C GLU A 274 4.41 -15.64 16.74
N TYR A 275 3.09 -15.47 16.62
CA TYR A 275 2.35 -15.90 15.44
C TYR A 275 2.70 -15.08 14.20
N ALA A 276 3.04 -13.80 14.37
CA ALA A 276 3.54 -12.99 13.27
C ALA A 276 4.87 -13.56 12.79
N THR A 277 5.79 -13.82 13.70
CA THR A 277 7.08 -14.43 13.37
C THR A 277 6.93 -15.79 12.70
N TYR A 278 6.07 -16.67 13.21
CA TYR A 278 5.82 -17.99 12.59
C TYR A 278 5.22 -17.87 11.19
N LEU A 279 4.31 -16.94 10.97
CA LEU A 279 3.74 -16.68 9.66
C LEU A 279 4.82 -16.19 8.68
N THR A 280 5.57 -15.14 9.04
CA THR A 280 6.61 -14.59 8.17
C THR A 280 7.69 -15.63 7.87
N VAL A 281 8.21 -16.32 8.90
CA VAL A 281 9.26 -17.35 8.75
C VAL A 281 8.73 -18.55 7.98
N GLY A 282 7.48 -18.95 8.21
CA GLY A 282 6.83 -20.03 7.46
C GLY A 282 6.70 -19.70 5.97
N LEU A 283 6.20 -18.52 5.64
CA LEU A 283 6.10 -18.04 4.25
C LEU A 283 7.48 -17.91 3.60
N ALA A 284 8.45 -17.30 4.28
CA ALA A 284 9.82 -17.16 3.80
C ALA A 284 10.50 -18.52 3.60
N GLY A 285 10.30 -19.45 4.54
CA GLY A 285 10.77 -20.83 4.45
C GLY A 285 10.16 -21.56 3.26
N MET A 286 8.86 -21.42 3.02
CA MET A 286 8.21 -21.99 1.82
C MET A 286 8.80 -21.46 0.52
N VAL A 287 9.05 -20.15 0.43
CA VAL A 287 9.68 -19.53 -0.75
C VAL A 287 11.11 -20.03 -0.93
N LEU A 288 11.93 -20.02 0.13
CA LEU A 288 13.32 -20.45 0.08
C LEU A 288 13.47 -21.94 -0.25
N MET A 289 12.72 -22.81 0.44
CA MET A 289 12.74 -24.25 0.19
C MET A 289 12.21 -24.60 -1.20
N GLY A 290 11.15 -23.91 -1.65
CA GLY A 290 10.62 -24.03 -3.01
C GLY A 290 11.67 -23.65 -4.05
N ALA A 291 12.30 -22.48 -3.90
CA ALA A 291 13.34 -22.00 -4.79
C ALA A 291 14.56 -22.92 -4.83
N LEU A 292 15.09 -23.34 -3.68
CA LEU A 292 16.22 -24.27 -3.59
C LEU A 292 15.89 -25.61 -4.23
N SER A 293 14.70 -26.15 -3.99
CA SER A 293 14.28 -27.44 -4.56
C SER A 293 14.17 -27.39 -6.08
N LEU A 294 13.55 -26.32 -6.61
CA LEU A 294 13.40 -26.11 -8.05
C LEU A 294 14.74 -25.82 -8.73
N TYR A 295 15.64 -25.10 -8.06
CA TYR A 295 16.99 -24.81 -8.54
C TYR A 295 17.90 -26.05 -8.55
N ALA A 296 17.96 -26.79 -7.43
CA ALA A 296 18.88 -27.92 -7.25
C ALA A 296 18.38 -29.20 -7.93
N ARG A 297 17.06 -29.43 -7.96
CA ARG A 297 16.46 -30.65 -8.54
C ARG A 297 15.39 -30.33 -9.59
N PRO A 298 15.74 -29.60 -10.68
CA PRO A 298 14.77 -29.15 -11.67
C PRO A 298 14.08 -30.31 -12.41
N LYS A 299 14.72 -31.50 -12.47
CA LYS A 299 14.12 -32.72 -13.05
C LYS A 299 12.86 -33.20 -12.32
N ARG A 300 12.81 -32.98 -11.01
CA ARG A 300 11.70 -33.41 -10.15
C ARG A 300 10.78 -32.27 -9.76
N ALA A 301 10.97 -31.07 -10.34
CA ALA A 301 10.21 -29.86 -10.05
C ALA A 301 8.70 -30.09 -10.24
N PRO A 302 7.94 -30.41 -9.18
CA PRO A 302 6.53 -30.62 -9.31
C PRO A 302 5.86 -29.25 -9.36
N LEU A 303 4.80 -29.12 -10.17
CA LEU A 303 4.01 -27.89 -10.25
C LEU A 303 3.62 -27.37 -8.85
N PHE A 304 3.31 -28.30 -7.95
CA PHE A 304 2.97 -28.01 -6.56
C PHE A 304 4.01 -27.14 -5.83
N LEU A 305 5.31 -27.40 -5.98
CA LEU A 305 6.35 -26.57 -5.33
C LEU A 305 6.43 -25.17 -5.95
N ALA A 306 6.23 -25.06 -7.27
CA ALA A 306 6.19 -23.75 -7.93
C ALA A 306 4.95 -22.94 -7.50
N VAL A 307 3.80 -23.59 -7.33
CA VAL A 307 2.57 -22.97 -6.83
C VAL A 307 2.71 -22.57 -5.36
N ILE A 308 3.24 -23.43 -4.49
CA ILE A 308 3.48 -23.07 -3.09
C ILE A 308 4.42 -21.89 -2.98
N MET A 309 5.52 -21.87 -3.74
CA MET A 309 6.45 -20.76 -3.75
C MET A 309 5.72 -19.46 -4.16
N LEU A 310 4.87 -19.51 -5.20
CA LEU A 310 4.07 -18.37 -5.64
C LEU A 310 3.14 -17.87 -4.54
N VAL A 311 2.40 -18.77 -3.89
CA VAL A 311 1.47 -18.45 -2.79
C VAL A 311 2.21 -17.91 -1.57
N GLY A 312 3.38 -18.47 -1.24
CA GLY A 312 4.25 -17.97 -0.17
C GLY A 312 4.71 -16.55 -0.46
N SER A 313 5.17 -16.27 -1.68
CA SER A 313 5.54 -14.92 -2.11
C SER A 313 4.35 -13.95 -2.08
N MET A 314 3.16 -14.38 -2.52
CA MET A 314 1.92 -13.59 -2.41
C MET A 314 1.61 -13.22 -0.96
N GLY A 315 1.71 -14.19 -0.05
CA GLY A 315 1.49 -13.99 1.37
C GLY A 315 2.44 -12.94 1.95
N LEU A 316 3.73 -13.02 1.62
CA LEU A 316 4.74 -12.05 2.05
C LEU A 316 4.48 -10.64 1.50
N ILE A 317 4.01 -10.50 0.24
CA ILE A 317 3.62 -9.18 -0.32
C ILE A 317 2.44 -8.60 0.47
N GLY A 318 1.40 -9.41 0.67
CA GLY A 318 0.22 -8.98 1.41
C GLY A 318 0.55 -8.60 2.84
N GLU A 319 1.39 -9.39 3.51
CA GLU A 319 1.90 -9.10 4.85
C GLU A 319 2.71 -7.80 4.88
N PHE A 320 3.67 -7.63 3.97
CA PHE A 320 4.50 -6.42 3.90
C PHE A 320 3.66 -5.16 3.65
N GLU A 321 2.76 -5.17 2.68
CA GLU A 321 1.92 -4.00 2.38
C GLU A 321 0.98 -3.66 3.55
N ARG A 322 0.50 -4.68 4.27
CA ARG A 322 -0.27 -4.51 5.50
C ARG A 322 0.58 -3.90 6.63
N VAL A 323 1.77 -4.42 6.87
CA VAL A 323 2.71 -3.90 7.88
C VAL A 323 3.04 -2.45 7.56
N ARG A 324 3.46 -2.15 6.32
CA ARG A 324 3.82 -0.81 5.85
C ARG A 324 2.71 0.21 6.09
N GLU A 325 1.45 -0.14 5.82
CA GLU A 325 0.32 0.74 6.10
C GLU A 325 0.03 0.90 7.60
N PHE A 326 0.23 -0.15 8.39
CA PHE A 326 -0.12 -0.17 9.81
C PHE A 326 0.91 0.50 10.71
N VAL A 327 2.21 0.31 10.46
CA VAL A 327 3.29 0.88 11.30
C VAL A 327 3.33 2.40 11.28
N ARG A 328 2.72 3.04 10.28
CA ARG A 328 2.59 4.51 10.22
C ARG A 328 1.54 5.05 11.19
N LYS A 329 0.61 4.22 11.67
CA LYS A 329 -0.47 4.68 12.54
C LYS A 329 0.10 5.23 13.86
N PRO A 330 -0.53 6.25 14.47
CA PRO A 330 -1.82 6.85 14.11
C PRO A 330 -1.77 7.83 12.94
N TYR A 331 -0.61 8.00 12.31
CA TYR A 331 -0.39 8.93 11.22
C TYR A 331 -0.72 8.36 9.82
N ILE A 332 -0.93 9.27 8.88
CA ILE A 332 -0.82 9.00 7.44
C ILE A 332 0.50 9.55 6.88
N ILE A 333 0.98 10.66 7.44
CA ILE A 333 2.32 11.22 7.26
C ILE A 333 2.89 11.40 8.67
N TYR A 334 3.93 10.63 9.00
CA TYR A 334 4.44 10.51 10.36
C TYR A 334 4.72 11.88 11.01
N ASP A 335 4.23 12.09 12.24
CA ASP A 335 4.31 13.35 13.02
C ASP A 335 3.79 14.64 12.35
N TYR A 336 3.18 14.55 11.17
CA TYR A 336 2.63 15.70 10.45
C TYR A 336 1.11 15.68 10.39
N MET A 337 0.52 14.52 10.07
CA MET A 337 -0.91 14.38 9.84
C MET A 337 -1.41 13.01 10.29
N TYR A 338 -2.49 13.01 11.06
CA TYR A 338 -3.18 11.80 11.51
C TYR A 338 -3.91 11.10 10.36
N ALA A 339 -4.23 9.82 10.56
CA ALA A 339 -4.92 8.99 9.57
C ALA A 339 -6.30 9.53 9.14
N ASN A 340 -6.92 10.38 9.95
CA ASN A 340 -8.17 11.08 9.65
C ASN A 340 -7.99 12.43 8.92
N GLY A 341 -6.76 12.82 8.58
CA GLY A 341 -6.46 14.05 7.84
C GLY A 341 -6.20 15.29 8.70
N VAL A 342 -6.37 15.19 10.02
CA VAL A 342 -6.06 16.30 10.95
C VAL A 342 -4.56 16.48 11.08
N ARG A 343 -4.05 17.71 10.87
CA ARG A 343 -2.63 18.01 11.09
C ARG A 343 -2.34 18.06 12.59
N VAL A 344 -1.19 17.52 12.99
CA VAL A 344 -0.75 17.50 14.40
C VAL A 344 -0.72 18.91 14.99
N ALA A 345 -0.23 19.88 14.21
CA ALA A 345 -0.16 21.29 14.61
C ALA A 345 -1.52 21.98 14.80
N ASP A 346 -2.59 21.48 14.18
CA ASP A 346 -3.93 22.08 14.28
C ASP A 346 -4.69 21.58 15.52
N VAL A 347 -4.25 20.48 16.15
CA VAL A 347 -4.97 19.85 17.27
C VAL A 347 -5.19 20.80 18.45
N PRO A 348 -4.20 21.56 18.96
CA PRO A 348 -4.42 22.46 20.09
C PRO A 348 -5.47 23.53 19.79
N TYR A 349 -5.46 24.06 18.55
CA TYR A 349 -6.42 25.06 18.09
C TYR A 349 -7.84 24.49 18.01
N LEU A 350 -8.00 23.31 17.38
CA LEU A 350 -9.29 22.66 17.21
C LEU A 350 -9.89 22.16 18.53
N ASN A 351 -9.04 21.72 19.48
CA ASN A 351 -9.49 21.33 20.82
C ASN A 351 -10.00 22.52 21.64
N ARG A 352 -9.48 23.73 21.39
CA ARG A 352 -9.90 24.96 22.07
C ARG A 352 -11.18 25.53 21.45
N ASP A 353 -11.21 25.68 20.13
CA ASP A 353 -12.26 26.45 19.45
C ASP A 353 -13.45 25.58 19.01
N GLY A 354 -13.22 24.29 18.73
CA GLY A 354 -14.20 23.34 18.23
C GLY A 354 -13.90 22.89 16.80
N TYR A 355 -13.92 21.57 16.58
CA TYR A 355 -13.70 20.97 15.27
C TYR A 355 -14.79 21.36 14.26
N LEU A 356 -16.05 21.30 14.66
CA LEU A 356 -17.22 21.52 13.79
C LEU A 356 -17.33 22.97 13.33
N LYS A 357 -16.91 23.94 14.15
CA LYS A 357 -16.87 25.37 13.78
C LYS A 357 -16.00 25.63 12.55
N HIS A 358 -14.96 24.83 12.37
CA HIS A 358 -14.02 24.96 11.26
C HIS A 358 -14.25 23.94 10.14
N ALA A 359 -15.28 23.09 10.24
CA ALA A 359 -15.62 22.09 9.23
C ALA A 359 -16.53 22.70 8.14
N ALA A 360 -15.92 23.11 7.03
CA ALA A 360 -16.59 23.71 5.87
C ALA A 360 -17.67 22.82 5.23
N PHE A 361 -17.52 21.48 5.28
CA PHE A 361 -18.49 20.54 4.69
C PHE A 361 -19.58 20.08 5.66
N VAL A 362 -19.58 20.60 6.88
CA VAL A 362 -20.70 20.42 7.83
C VAL A 362 -21.68 21.59 7.64
N PRO A 363 -23.00 21.34 7.50
CA PRO A 363 -23.99 22.41 7.43
C PRO A 363 -23.91 23.35 8.65
N PRO A 364 -24.08 24.68 8.48
CA PRO A 364 -23.91 25.65 9.56
C PRO A 364 -24.67 25.32 10.85
N GLU A 365 -25.89 24.78 10.74
CA GLU A 365 -26.76 24.41 11.85
C GLU A 365 -26.24 23.24 12.71
N PHE A 366 -25.23 22.51 12.24
CA PHE A 366 -24.55 21.45 12.98
C PHE A 366 -23.13 21.83 13.40
N ARG A 367 -22.70 23.09 13.18
CA ARG A 367 -21.38 23.58 13.60
C ARG A 367 -21.32 24.03 15.06
N GLU A 368 -22.48 24.29 15.64
CA GLU A 368 -22.67 24.58 17.05
C GLU A 368 -23.65 23.57 17.63
N ILE A 369 -23.32 23.01 18.80
CA ILE A 369 -24.10 21.94 19.41
C ILE A 369 -25.19 22.57 20.30
N ASN A 370 -26.39 21.99 20.23
CA ASN A 370 -27.50 22.27 21.12
C ASN A 370 -28.26 20.96 21.40
N ASP A 371 -29.23 21.02 22.31
CA ASP A 371 -29.98 19.83 22.75
C ASP A 371 -30.74 19.13 21.61
N GLN A 372 -31.14 19.87 20.57
CA GLN A 372 -31.92 19.34 19.46
C GLN A 372 -31.05 18.66 18.39
N ASN A 373 -29.80 19.13 18.22
CA ASN A 373 -28.93 18.67 17.14
C ASN A 373 -27.78 17.76 17.60
N ARG A 374 -27.63 17.50 18.91
CA ARG A 374 -26.51 16.77 19.51
C ARG A 374 -26.14 15.46 18.80
N ILE A 375 -27.13 14.63 18.46
CA ILE A 375 -26.90 13.34 17.77
C ILE A 375 -26.44 13.57 16.31
N ALA A 376 -27.05 14.53 15.61
CA ALA A 376 -26.69 14.86 14.24
C ALA A 376 -25.27 15.45 14.15
N ALA A 377 -24.91 16.36 15.06
CA ALA A 377 -23.55 16.87 15.18
C ALA A 377 -22.54 15.74 15.50
N GLY A 378 -22.91 14.81 16.39
CA GLY A 378 -22.14 13.60 16.69
C GLY A 378 -21.91 12.70 15.47
N LYS A 379 -22.91 12.57 14.58
CA LYS A 379 -22.77 11.86 13.30
C LYS A 379 -21.72 12.50 12.40
N TYR A 380 -21.71 13.84 12.30
CA TYR A 380 -20.69 14.55 11.53
C TYR A 380 -19.30 14.35 12.14
N LEU A 381 -19.14 14.40 13.46
CA LEU A 381 -17.85 14.09 14.10
C LEU A 381 -17.40 12.65 13.80
N TYR A 382 -18.31 11.67 13.86
CA TYR A 382 -18.01 10.28 13.46
C TYR A 382 -17.54 10.22 12.01
N GLN A 383 -18.28 10.86 11.10
CA GLN A 383 -17.91 10.91 9.71
C GLN A 383 -16.51 11.52 9.60
N MET A 384 -16.22 12.64 10.25
CA MET A 384 -15.00 13.40 10.03
C MET A 384 -13.76 12.81 10.71
N GLN A 385 -13.91 12.02 11.76
CA GLN A 385 -12.75 11.51 12.51
C GLN A 385 -12.68 9.99 12.58
N CYS A 386 -13.81 9.29 12.55
CA CYS A 386 -13.86 7.84 12.75
C CYS A 386 -14.04 7.04 11.44
N ARG A 387 -14.73 7.60 10.43
CA ARG A 387 -15.04 6.88 9.16
C ARG A 387 -13.81 6.38 8.40
N TYR A 388 -12.68 7.07 8.58
CA TYR A 388 -11.40 6.72 7.96
C TYR A 388 -10.94 5.30 8.33
N CYS A 389 -11.34 4.81 9.50
CA CYS A 389 -10.95 3.50 10.01
C CYS A 389 -12.14 2.56 10.30
N HIS A 390 -13.32 3.12 10.58
CA HIS A 390 -14.49 2.37 11.00
C HIS A 390 -15.65 2.53 10.02
N THR A 391 -16.32 1.42 9.74
CA THR A 391 -17.67 1.45 9.15
C THR A 391 -18.71 1.53 10.26
N VAL A 392 -19.97 1.79 9.92
CA VAL A 392 -21.06 1.74 10.93
C VAL A 392 -21.45 0.30 11.24
N ASN A 393 -21.76 -0.50 10.21
CA ASN A 393 -22.24 -1.88 10.32
C ASN A 393 -21.39 -2.91 9.55
N GLY A 394 -20.40 -2.46 8.78
CA GLY A 394 -19.62 -3.31 7.88
C GLY A 394 -18.35 -3.86 8.51
N ILE A 395 -17.30 -3.96 7.70
CA ILE A 395 -16.00 -4.44 8.16
C ILE A 395 -15.41 -3.43 9.14
N ASN A 396 -14.93 -3.94 10.29
CA ASN A 396 -14.45 -3.13 11.41
C ASN A 396 -15.51 -2.13 11.93
N ALA A 397 -16.77 -2.55 12.00
CA ALA A 397 -17.90 -1.76 12.48
C ALA A 397 -17.64 -1.10 13.84
N ILE A 398 -17.97 0.19 13.96
CA ILE A 398 -17.89 0.93 15.23
C ILE A 398 -18.94 0.42 16.23
N LYS A 399 -20.11 -0.03 15.74
CA LYS A 399 -21.18 -0.60 16.57
C LYS A 399 -20.68 -1.77 17.40
N ASP A 400 -19.91 -2.68 16.80
CA ASP A 400 -19.33 -3.82 17.51
C ASP A 400 -18.34 -3.40 18.60
N ARG A 401 -17.74 -2.21 18.49
CA ARG A 401 -16.78 -1.70 19.48
C ARG A 401 -17.44 -1.00 20.66
N VAL A 402 -18.65 -0.50 20.48
CA VAL A 402 -19.39 0.25 21.51
C VAL A 402 -20.60 -0.51 22.06
N LYS A 403 -20.91 -1.68 21.50
CA LYS A 403 -22.00 -2.54 21.96
C LYS A 403 -21.85 -2.87 23.45
N GLY A 404 -22.90 -2.59 24.23
CA GLY A 404 -22.93 -2.84 25.68
C GLY A 404 -22.26 -1.76 26.54
N LEU A 405 -21.71 -0.69 25.94
CA LEU A 405 -21.15 0.43 26.68
C LEU A 405 -22.22 1.52 26.91
N SER A 406 -22.19 2.18 28.07
CA SER A 406 -22.96 3.40 28.32
C SER A 406 -22.37 4.58 27.54
N GLU A 407 -23.16 5.63 27.35
CA GLU A 407 -22.68 6.88 26.72
C GLU A 407 -21.46 7.45 27.45
N ASP A 408 -21.45 7.45 28.78
CA ASP A 408 -20.30 7.92 29.58
C ASP A 408 -19.06 7.04 29.39
N ALA A 409 -19.23 5.72 29.29
CA ALA A 409 -18.12 4.80 29.01
C ALA A 409 -17.55 5.05 27.60
N ILE A 410 -18.41 5.31 26.60
CA ILE A 410 -17.99 5.69 25.25
C ILE A 410 -17.25 7.04 25.28
N PHE A 411 -17.77 8.04 25.99
CA PHE A 411 -17.13 9.34 26.16
C PHE A 411 -15.73 9.23 26.77
N ALA A 412 -15.59 8.46 27.87
CA ALA A 412 -14.31 8.17 28.49
C ALA A 412 -13.36 7.45 27.50
N ARG A 413 -13.88 6.49 26.74
CA ARG A 413 -13.10 5.74 25.74
C ARG A 413 -12.58 6.63 24.60
N ILE A 414 -13.39 7.58 24.11
CA ILE A 414 -12.98 8.56 23.08
C ILE A 414 -11.86 9.46 23.62
N GLY A 415 -11.94 9.87 24.90
CA GLY A 415 -10.89 10.66 25.55
C GLY A 415 -9.57 9.91 25.75
N ALA A 416 -9.61 8.58 25.76
CA ALA A 416 -8.46 7.70 25.91
C ALA A 416 -7.99 7.07 24.57
N LEU A 417 -8.35 7.66 23.43
CA LEU A 417 -7.77 7.29 22.14
C LEU A 417 -6.27 7.63 22.12
N ASN A 418 -5.50 6.94 21.27
CA ASN A 418 -4.04 7.00 21.26
C ASN A 418 -3.36 6.62 22.59
N SER A 419 -4.04 5.84 23.44
CA SER A 419 -3.45 5.21 24.63
C SER A 419 -2.65 3.94 24.27
N PRO A 420 -1.84 3.37 25.19
CA PRO A 420 -1.12 2.12 24.95
C PRO A 420 -2.00 0.94 24.50
N ALA A 421 -3.31 0.95 24.80
CA ALA A 421 -4.26 -0.05 24.32
C ALA A 421 -4.70 0.15 22.85
N THR A 422 -4.59 1.38 22.34
CA THR A 422 -4.91 1.77 20.95
C THR A 422 -3.96 2.83 20.40
N PRO A 423 -2.64 2.55 20.34
CA PRO A 423 -1.64 3.52 19.89
C PRO A 423 -1.77 3.82 18.38
N PHE A 424 -2.46 2.96 17.65
CA PHE A 424 -2.72 3.11 16.21
C PHE A 424 -3.96 3.96 15.90
N MET A 425 -4.69 4.46 16.90
CA MET A 425 -5.85 5.34 16.70
C MET A 425 -5.43 6.80 16.93
N PRO A 426 -5.77 7.73 16.02
CA PRO A 426 -5.60 9.15 16.28
C PRO A 426 -6.30 9.57 17.59
N PRO A 427 -5.76 10.55 18.32
CA PRO A 427 -6.51 11.17 19.41
C PRO A 427 -7.77 11.83 18.85
N PHE A 428 -8.80 11.96 19.68
CA PHE A 428 -9.95 12.78 19.33
C PHE A 428 -9.55 14.25 19.26
N THR A 429 -10.04 14.95 18.24
CA THR A 429 -9.80 16.38 18.06
C THR A 429 -11.12 17.14 18.15
N GLY A 430 -11.25 18.05 19.12
CA GLY A 430 -12.48 18.82 19.34
C GLY A 430 -12.70 19.13 20.81
N THR A 431 -13.73 19.92 21.10
CA THR A 431 -14.09 20.28 22.49
C THR A 431 -14.67 19.10 23.25
N GLU A 432 -14.79 19.25 24.58
CA GLU A 432 -15.49 18.25 25.39
C GLU A 432 -16.95 18.07 24.97
N GLU A 433 -17.63 19.16 24.62
CA GLU A 433 -19.01 19.15 24.13
C GLU A 433 -19.15 18.33 22.83
N GLU A 434 -18.23 18.54 21.89
CA GLU A 434 -18.15 17.73 20.67
C GLU A 434 -17.89 16.26 20.97
N ARG A 435 -16.99 15.96 21.92
CA ARG A 435 -16.75 14.58 22.37
C ARG A 435 -18.01 13.95 22.96
N ARG A 436 -18.80 14.70 23.73
CA ARG A 436 -20.10 14.25 24.28
C ARG A 436 -21.13 14.03 23.17
N ALA A 437 -21.17 14.87 22.14
CA ALA A 437 -22.05 14.67 20.98
C ALA A 437 -21.67 13.41 20.20
N LEU A 438 -20.38 13.18 19.95
CA LEU A 438 -19.89 11.95 19.33
C LEU A 438 -20.26 10.71 20.15
N ALA A 439 -20.07 10.75 21.48
CA ALA A 439 -20.45 9.65 22.36
C ALA A 439 -21.95 9.34 22.28
N ALA A 440 -22.81 10.37 22.31
CA ALA A 440 -24.26 10.22 22.17
C ALA A 440 -24.65 9.58 20.83
N TYR A 441 -24.04 10.00 19.72
CA TYR A 441 -24.27 9.38 18.42
C TYR A 441 -23.86 7.90 18.40
N LEU A 442 -22.70 7.55 18.96
CA LEU A 442 -22.24 6.16 19.01
C LEU A 442 -23.11 5.28 19.92
N ALA A 443 -23.60 5.82 21.04
CA ALA A 443 -24.58 5.14 21.89
C ALA A 443 -25.91 4.94 21.15
N TYR A 444 -26.38 5.97 20.45
CA TYR A 444 -27.60 5.92 19.63
C TYR A 444 -27.53 4.82 18.56
N LEU A 445 -26.37 4.59 17.95
CA LEU A 445 -26.21 3.55 16.94
C LEU A 445 -26.59 2.15 17.46
N VAL A 446 -26.29 1.84 18.72
CA VAL A 446 -26.49 0.50 19.31
C VAL A 446 -27.82 0.34 20.06
N GLN A 447 -28.67 1.36 20.10
CA GLN A 447 -30.01 1.27 20.67
C GLN A 447 -30.98 0.60 19.67
N ASP A 448 -31.80 -0.33 20.16
CA ASP A 448 -32.72 -1.14 19.33
C ASP A 448 -33.89 -0.33 18.72
N LYS A 449 -34.10 0.93 19.14
CA LYS A 449 -35.12 1.84 18.60
C LYS A 449 -34.48 3.01 17.88
N GLN A 450 -34.09 2.81 16.62
CA GLN A 450 -33.65 3.91 15.76
C GLN A 450 -34.87 4.70 15.26
N GLN A 451 -35.10 5.92 15.76
CA GLN A 451 -36.02 6.88 15.12
C GLN A 451 -35.28 7.57 13.96
N PRO A 452 -35.88 7.70 12.76
CA PRO A 452 -35.24 8.37 11.64
C PRO A 452 -34.80 9.79 12.01
N LEU A 453 -33.53 10.14 11.75
CA LEU A 453 -32.95 11.46 12.04
C LEU A 453 -33.68 12.63 11.35
N THR A 454 -34.54 12.35 10.37
CA THR A 454 -35.38 13.32 9.66
C THR A 454 -36.62 13.78 10.44
N GLU A 455 -37.07 13.05 11.46
CA GLU A 455 -38.30 13.41 12.19
C GLU A 455 -38.07 14.35 13.39
N GLN A 456 -36.84 14.44 13.90
CA GLN A 456 -36.54 15.30 15.06
C GLN A 456 -36.55 16.79 14.74
N SER A 457 -36.35 17.19 13.48
CA SER A 457 -36.45 18.61 13.06
C SER A 457 -37.88 19.05 12.71
N GLN A 458 -38.80 18.12 12.47
CA GLN A 458 -40.18 18.47 12.06
C GLN A 458 -41.19 18.46 13.21
N ASN A 459 -40.96 17.69 14.27
CA ASN A 459 -41.95 17.49 15.34
C ASN A 459 -41.89 18.49 16.52
N ARG A 460 -41.05 19.53 16.48
CA ARG A 460 -41.05 20.60 17.50
C ARG A 460 -41.37 22.00 16.96
N GLY A 461 -41.73 22.12 15.68
CA GLY A 461 -42.24 23.36 15.09
C GLY A 461 -43.77 23.54 15.21
N LYS A 462 -44.44 22.65 15.95
CA LYS A 462 -45.87 22.70 16.24
C LYS A 462 -46.12 22.31 17.69
N GLU A 463 -45.80 23.23 18.60
CA GLU A 463 -46.48 23.37 19.90
C GLU A 463 -46.26 24.79 20.43
#